data_AF-A0A9D6PT06-F1
#
_entry.id   AF-A0A9D6PT06-F1
#
_cell.length_a   1.000
_cell.length_b   1.000
_cell.length_c   1.000
_cell.angle_alpha   90.00
_cell.angle_beta   90.00
_cell.angle_gamma   90.00
#
_symmetry.space_group_name_H-M   'P 1'
#
loop_
_entity.id
_entity.type
_entity.pdbx_description
1 polymer ?
#
loop_
_entity_poly.entity_id
_entity_poly.type
_entity_poly.pdbx_seq_one_letter_code
_entity_poly.pdbx_strand_id
1 'polypeptide(L)'
;MKILSLLILVVVLSACSEKQMEEFAFRKTLEYQLTDLCGEDEACIAAVKDQTRACMEKSDWYKYVKDQDNQAELDRFTSAFYACLVDPDGNPYFLNKPAAGEDKST
;
A
#
# COMPACT_ATOMS: atom_id res chain seq x y z
N MET A 1 17.76 5.68 41.22
CA MET A 1 17.37 6.50 40.04
C MET A 1 17.96 6.03 38.70
N LYS A 2 18.79 4.98 38.62
CA LYS A 2 19.26 4.43 37.33
C LYS A 2 18.29 3.43 36.67
N ILE A 3 17.55 2.66 37.48
CA ILE A 3 16.58 1.66 37.00
C ILE A 3 15.32 2.32 36.43
N LEU A 4 14.92 3.48 36.97
CA LEU A 4 13.76 4.24 36.49
C LEU A 4 13.98 4.78 35.07
N SER A 5 15.21 5.20 34.74
CA SER A 5 15.58 5.65 33.39
C SER A 5 15.60 4.51 32.35
N LEU A 6 15.91 3.27 32.78
CA LEU A 6 15.87 2.09 31.93
C LEU A 6 14.44 1.68 31.56
N LEU A 7 13.49 1.82 32.49
CA LEU A 7 12.07 1.51 32.24
C LEU A 7 11.42 2.50 31.25
N ILE A 8 11.79 3.78 31.30
CA ILE A 8 11.27 4.80 30.38
C ILE A 8 11.75 4.54 28.94
N LEU A 9 12.99 4.07 28.77
CA LEU A 9 13.54 3.75 27.44
C LEU A 9 12.83 2.57 26.77
N VAL A 10 12.43 1.56 27.56
CA VAL A 10 11.71 0.37 27.06
C VAL A 10 10.27 0.70 26.64
N VAL A 11 9.60 1.62 27.34
CA VAL A 11 8.22 2.05 27.01
C VAL A 11 8.15 2.93 25.76
N VAL A 12 9.20 3.70 25.45
CA VAL A 12 9.25 4.51 24.23
C VAL A 12 9.49 3.65 22.99
N LEU A 13 10.18 2.52 23.12
CA LEU A 13 10.43 1.59 22.00
C LEU A 13 9.19 0.75 21.64
N SER A 14 8.27 0.49 22.57
CA SER A 14 7.02 -0.22 22.29
C SER A 14 5.91 0.69 21.74
N ALA A 15 6.11 2.01 21.72
CA ALA A 15 5.16 2.99 21.17
C ALA A 15 5.33 3.23 19.66
N CYS A 16 6.36 2.68 19.03
CA CYS A 16 6.34 2.39 17.59
C CYS A 16 5.32 1.28 17.37
N SER A 17 4.05 1.68 17.35
CA SER A 17 2.88 0.81 17.42
C SER A 17 2.92 -0.27 16.34
N GLU A 18 2.57 -1.51 16.68
CA GLU A 18 2.47 -2.66 15.77
C GLU A 18 1.83 -2.30 14.41
N LYS A 19 0.81 -1.45 14.43
CA LYS A 19 0.13 -0.91 13.23
C LYS A 19 1.06 -0.22 12.22
N GLN A 20 2.06 0.51 12.70
CA GLN A 20 3.05 1.18 11.85
C GLN A 20 4.01 0.18 11.21
N MET A 21 4.29 -0.94 11.89
CA MET A 21 5.13 -2.00 11.33
C MET A 21 4.38 -2.81 10.27
N GLU A 22 3.11 -3.14 10.49
CA GLU A 22 2.27 -3.83 9.51
C GLU A 22 2.09 -3.01 8.22
N GLU A 23 1.76 -1.73 8.36
CA GLU A 23 1.64 -0.81 7.22
C GLU A 23 2.98 -0.68 6.48
N PHE A 24 4.09 -0.55 7.20
CA PHE A 24 5.42 -0.46 6.59
C PHE A 24 5.76 -1.73 5.81
N ALA A 25 5.55 -2.91 6.40
CA ALA A 25 5.84 -4.18 5.77
C ALA A 25 4.98 -4.38 4.52
N PHE A 26 3.67 -4.15 4.62
CA PHE A 26 2.76 -4.25 3.48
C PHE A 26 3.16 -3.29 2.35
N ARG A 27 3.47 -2.03 2.68
CA ARG A 27 3.94 -1.05 1.71
C ARG A 27 5.20 -1.54 0.99
N LYS A 28 6.18 -2.07 1.71
CA LYS A 28 7.42 -2.57 1.10
C LYS A 28 7.20 -3.81 0.23
N THR A 29 6.27 -4.68 0.61
CA THR A 29 5.84 -5.80 -0.24
C THR A 29 5.18 -5.29 -1.53
N LEU A 30 4.27 -4.32 -1.45
CA LEU A 30 3.64 -3.71 -2.62
C LEU A 30 4.66 -3.02 -3.51
N GLU A 31 5.54 -2.19 -2.95
CA GLU A 31 6.60 -1.51 -3.70
C GLU A 31 7.43 -2.54 -4.47
N TYR A 32 7.87 -3.63 -3.83
CA TYR A 32 8.65 -4.68 -4.48
C TYR A 32 7.89 -5.31 -5.65
N GLN A 33 6.64 -5.75 -5.44
CA GLN A 33 5.82 -6.39 -6.47
C GLN A 33 5.55 -5.46 -7.65
N LEU A 34 5.27 -4.18 -7.39
CA LEU A 34 4.97 -3.21 -8.44
C LEU A 34 6.23 -2.81 -9.20
N THR A 35 7.38 -2.68 -8.53
CA THR A 35 8.65 -2.46 -9.23
C THR A 35 9.04 -3.64 -10.12
N ASP A 36 8.73 -4.87 -9.72
CA ASP A 36 8.96 -6.06 -10.56
C ASP A 36 8.10 -6.00 -11.84
N LEU A 37 6.84 -5.56 -11.72
CA LEU A 37 5.95 -5.35 -12.86
C LEU A 37 6.40 -4.21 -13.80
N CYS A 38 7.18 -3.24 -13.31
CA CYS A 38 7.76 -2.17 -14.13
C CYS A 38 8.91 -2.66 -15.03
N GLY A 39 9.52 -3.83 -14.75
CA GLY A 39 10.71 -4.29 -15.46
C GLY A 39 11.88 -3.31 -15.32
N GLU A 40 12.41 -2.81 -16.44
CA GLU A 40 13.53 -1.84 -16.48
C GLU A 40 13.05 -0.38 -16.66
N ASP A 41 11.74 -0.11 -16.58
CA ASP A 41 11.21 1.25 -16.68
C ASP A 41 11.50 2.06 -15.39
N GLU A 42 12.57 2.84 -15.42
CA GLU A 42 12.99 3.70 -14.31
C GLU A 42 11.94 4.74 -13.91
N ALA A 43 11.11 5.23 -14.84
CA ALA A 43 10.07 6.19 -14.54
C ALA A 43 8.91 5.54 -13.77
N CYS A 44 8.53 4.32 -14.16
CA CYS A 44 7.58 3.49 -13.42
C CYS A 44 8.12 3.13 -12.03
N ILE A 45 9.38 2.70 -11.92
CA ILE A 45 10.01 2.34 -10.64
C ILE A 45 10.05 3.56 -9.69
N ALA A 46 10.43 4.73 -10.20
CA ALA A 46 10.45 5.96 -9.42
C ALA A 46 9.03 6.33 -8.96
N ALA A 47 8.04 6.28 -9.86
CA ALA A 47 6.65 6.54 -9.52
C ALA A 47 6.13 5.58 -8.44
N VAL A 48 6.42 4.28 -8.51
CA VAL A 48 6.07 3.32 -7.46
C VAL A 48 6.68 3.73 -6.12
N LYS A 49 8.00 4.00 -6.06
CA LYS A 49 8.68 4.34 -4.81
C LYS A 49 8.20 5.66 -4.20
N ASP A 50 7.88 6.64 -5.04
CA ASP A 50 7.51 7.98 -4.60
C ASP A 50 6.03 8.13 -4.27
N GLN A 51 5.16 7.44 -5.01
CA GLN A 51 3.70 7.63 -4.93
C GLN A 51 3.01 6.58 -4.04
N THR A 52 3.58 5.38 -3.83
CA THR A 52 2.89 4.27 -3.14
C THR A 52 2.31 4.67 -1.79
N ARG A 53 3.09 5.34 -0.93
CA ARG A 53 2.60 5.75 0.39
C ARG A 53 1.42 6.72 0.29
N ALA A 54 1.55 7.75 -0.54
CA ALA A 54 0.48 8.73 -0.73
C ALA A 54 -0.77 8.07 -1.34
N CYS A 55 -0.60 7.10 -2.23
CA CYS A 55 -1.70 6.35 -2.81
C CYS A 55 -2.38 5.41 -1.81
N MET A 56 -1.66 4.79 -0.87
CA MET A 56 -2.26 4.03 0.23
C MET A 56 -3.11 4.94 1.12
N GLU A 57 -2.59 6.12 1.49
CA GLU A 57 -3.32 7.10 2.30
C GLU A 57 -4.57 7.62 1.55
N LYS A 58 -4.42 8.03 0.29
CA LYS A 58 -5.51 8.53 -0.57
C LYS A 58 -6.59 7.47 -0.82
N SER A 59 -6.21 6.20 -0.85
CA SER A 59 -7.14 5.09 -1.09
C SER A 59 -7.77 4.55 0.19
N ASP A 60 -7.54 5.18 1.34
CA ASP A 60 -8.08 4.79 2.65
C ASP A 60 -7.66 3.37 3.06
N TRP A 61 -6.34 3.16 3.15
CA TRP A 61 -5.72 1.94 3.65
C TRP A 61 -6.29 1.45 4.98
N TYR A 62 -6.50 2.37 5.94
CA TYR A 62 -6.98 1.98 7.27
C TYR A 62 -8.40 1.43 7.25
N LYS A 63 -9.26 1.95 6.37
CA LYS A 63 -10.59 1.37 6.16
C LYS A 63 -10.49 -0.04 5.56
N TYR A 64 -9.63 -0.23 4.56
CA TYR A 64 -9.40 -1.56 3.97
C TYR A 64 -8.92 -2.57 5.03
N VAL A 65 -7.91 -2.23 5.82
CA VAL A 65 -7.38 -3.13 6.87
C VAL A 65 -8.45 -3.49 7.91
N LYS A 66 -9.34 -2.55 8.23
CA LYS A 66 -10.42 -2.79 9.19
C LYS A 66 -11.50 -3.75 8.65
N ASP A 67 -11.65 -3.85 7.34
CA ASP A 67 -12.70 -4.61 6.67
C ASP A 67 -12.11 -5.51 5.56
N GLN A 68 -10.97 -6.15 5.87
CA GLN A 68 -10.18 -6.91 4.88
C GLN A 68 -10.90 -8.14 4.30
N ASP A 69 -11.91 -8.67 5.00
CA ASP A 69 -12.72 -9.80 4.54
C ASP A 69 -13.85 -9.36 3.60
N ASN A 70 -14.06 -8.05 3.43
CA ASN A 70 -15.07 -7.50 2.54
C ASN A 70 -14.51 -7.32 1.13
N GLN A 71 -14.91 -8.21 0.22
CA GLN A 71 -14.47 -8.19 -1.18
C GLN A 71 -14.75 -6.85 -1.87
N ALA A 72 -15.88 -6.19 -1.58
CA ALA A 72 -16.19 -4.90 -2.18
C ALA A 72 -15.23 -3.79 -1.71
N GLU A 73 -14.76 -3.88 -0.47
CA GLU A 73 -13.77 -2.95 0.06
C GLU A 73 -12.37 -3.22 -0.50
N LEU A 74 -11.99 -4.49 -0.70
CA LEU A 74 -10.78 -4.88 -1.41
C LEU A 74 -10.78 -4.34 -2.84
N ASP A 75 -11.88 -4.54 -3.58
CA ASP A 75 -12.02 -4.06 -4.97
C ASP A 75 -11.97 -2.53 -5.03
N ARG A 76 -12.62 -1.84 -4.08
CA ARG A 76 -12.56 -0.38 -3.94
C ARG A 76 -11.12 0.09 -3.68
N PHE A 77 -10.43 -0.49 -2.71
CA PHE A 77 -9.08 -0.08 -2.33
C PHE A 77 -8.11 -0.30 -3.49
N THR A 78 -8.08 -1.49 -4.08
CA THR A 78 -7.18 -1.83 -5.18
C THR A 78 -7.42 -0.97 -6.42
N SER A 79 -8.68 -0.70 -6.76
CA SER A 79 -9.03 0.18 -7.89
C SER A 79 -8.56 1.61 -7.65
N ALA A 80 -8.81 2.16 -6.46
CA ALA A 80 -8.37 3.52 -6.12
C ALA A 80 -6.84 3.63 -6.04
N PHE A 81 -6.19 2.61 -5.49
CA PHE A 81 -4.74 2.57 -5.32
C PHE A 81 -4.00 2.50 -6.65
N TYR A 82 -4.38 1.58 -7.55
CA TYR A 82 -3.73 1.48 -8.86
C TYR A 82 -3.99 2.68 -9.75
N ALA A 83 -5.21 3.25 -9.71
CA ALA A 83 -5.52 4.48 -10.44
C ALA A 83 -4.76 5.71 -9.92
N CYS A 84 -4.20 5.65 -8.71
CA CYS A 84 -3.41 6.73 -8.13
C CYS A 84 -1.94 6.72 -8.57
N LEU A 85 -1.40 5.56 -8.95
CA LEU A 85 -0.01 5.42 -9.43
C LEU A 85 0.08 5.80 -10.91
N VAL A 86 0.47 7.04 -11.18
CA VAL A 86 0.38 7.64 -12.53
C VAL A 86 1.73 8.08 -13.09
N ASP A 87 1.79 8.09 -14.42
CA ASP A 87 2.88 8.65 -15.23
C ASP A 87 2.87 10.20 -15.22
N PRO A 88 3.86 10.86 -15.84
CA PRO A 88 3.90 12.33 -15.93
C PRO A 88 2.71 12.98 -16.64
N ASP A 89 2.03 12.23 -17.51
CA ASP A 89 0.85 12.68 -18.25
C ASP A 89 -0.46 12.42 -17.47
N GLY A 90 -0.38 11.78 -16.30
CA GLY A 90 -1.50 11.45 -15.45
C GLY A 90 -2.20 10.13 -15.78
N ASN A 91 -1.64 9.30 -16.66
CA ASN A 91 -2.18 7.97 -16.96
C ASN A 91 -1.70 6.95 -15.92
N PRO A 92 -2.56 6.02 -15.49
CA PRO A 92 -2.16 5.00 -14.52
C PRO A 92 -1.15 4.01 -15.13
N TYR A 93 -0.07 3.71 -14.40
CA TYR A 93 0.88 2.66 -14.77
C TYR A 93 0.25 1.26 -14.68
N PHE A 94 -0.67 1.06 -13.74
CA PHE A 94 -1.30 -0.22 -13.46
C PHE A 94 -2.81 -0.12 -13.64
N LEU A 95 -3.37 -1.03 -14.44
CA LEU A 95 -4.81 -1.17 -14.58
C LEU A 95 -5.29 -2.30 -13.68
N ASN A 96 -6.31 -2.05 -12.86
CA ASN A 96 -6.99 -3.11 -12.15
C ASN A 96 -7.78 -3.95 -13.16
N LYS A 97 -7.27 -5.14 -13.52
CA LYS A 97 -8.06 -6.10 -14.30
C LYS A 97 -8.97 -6.85 -13.33
N PRO A 98 -10.30 -6.84 -13.51
CA PRO A 98 -11.16 -7.71 -12.73
C PRO A 98 -10.70 -9.16 -12.91
N ALA A 99 -10.72 -9.94 -11.82
CA ALA A 99 -10.40 -11.37 -11.88
C ALA A 99 -11.26 -12.03 -12.96
N ALA A 100 -10.63 -12.67 -13.94
CA ALA A 100 -11.31 -13.31 -15.06
C ALA A 100 -12.33 -14.34 -14.52
N GLY A 101 -13.61 -13.97 -14.57
CA GLY A 101 -14.68 -14.74 -13.95
C GLY A 101 -16.09 -14.18 -14.09
N GLU A 102 -16.35 -13.17 -14.93
CA GLU A 102 -17.69 -12.86 -15.43
C GLU A 102 -17.60 -12.31 -16.85
N ASP A 103 -17.22 -13.18 -17.79
CA ASP A 103 -17.72 -13.06 -19.16
C ASP A 103 -19.24 -13.27 -19.10
N LYS A 104 -20.02 -12.20 -18.88
CA LYS A 104 -21.40 -12.14 -19.36
C LYS A 104 -21.34 -11.78 -20.84
N SER A 105 -21.00 -12.75 -21.66
CA SER A 105 -21.18 -12.67 -23.11
C SER A 105 -22.33 -13.60 -23.53
N THR A 106 -23.46 -12.97 -23.86
CA THR A 106 -24.71 -13.47 -24.47
C THR A 106 -25.72 -14.21 -23.60
#